data_AF-F0RIK3-F1
#
_entry.id   AF-F0RIK3-F1
#
_cell.length_a   1.000
_cell.length_b   1.000
_cell.length_c   1.000
_cell.angle_alpha   90.00
_cell.angle_beta   90.00
_cell.angle_gamma   90.00
#
_symmetry.space_group_name_H-M   'P 1'
#
loop_
_entity.id
_entity.type
_entity.pdbx_description
1 polymer ?
#
loop_
_entity_poly.entity_id
_entity_poly.type
_entity_poly.pdbx_seq_one_letter_code
_entity_poly.pdbx_strand_id
1 'polypeptide(L)'
;MFAKCKLALLTYYYEILVRFSLFSETLNKFLLKIKINKLAKSTRLYRNLHKTVAIILVAFILIISATGALLAWKSELYLKPATHKITTKNHTLVSLETIEKNAIAYVDSLQLSTLIDRIDYRPKKGIAKIRFDEHFTELQINCYTGKVVSVKQRTDTIIEMIHDGSIVDYFIKNDASIFKLLYSTILALGLIFISISGIILWINPKKIKKIKTTNNQ
;
A
#
# COMPACT_ATOMS: atom_id res chain seq x y z
N MET A 1 14.73 5.12 -83.55
CA MET A 1 14.36 3.85 -82.88
C MET A 1 14.85 3.79 -81.42
N PHE A 2 16.11 4.12 -81.13
CA PHE A 2 16.68 4.12 -79.76
C PHE A 2 15.94 4.98 -78.70
N ALA A 3 15.49 6.19 -79.05
CA ALA A 3 14.82 7.09 -78.11
C ALA A 3 13.46 6.54 -77.60
N LYS A 4 12.69 5.87 -78.47
CA LYS A 4 11.41 5.23 -78.09
C LYS A 4 11.63 4.05 -77.13
N CYS A 5 12.71 3.29 -77.33
CA CYS A 5 13.06 2.16 -76.45
C CYS A 5 13.48 2.62 -75.05
N LYS A 6 14.25 3.72 -74.97
CA LYS A 6 14.69 4.31 -73.69
C LYS A 6 13.51 4.91 -72.91
N LEU A 7 12.56 5.56 -73.59
CA LEU A 7 11.34 6.09 -72.97
C LEU A 7 10.46 4.97 -72.42
N ALA A 8 10.28 3.87 -73.16
CA ALA A 8 9.50 2.71 -72.73
C ALA A 8 10.09 2.02 -71.49
N LEU A 9 11.42 1.88 -71.44
CA LEU A 9 12.13 1.39 -70.25
C LEU A 9 11.92 2.33 -69.05
N LEU A 10 12.04 3.64 -69.25
CA LEU A 10 11.86 4.63 -68.17
C LEU A 10 10.44 4.57 -67.59
N THR A 11 9.41 4.49 -68.45
CA THR A 11 8.02 4.33 -68.01
C THR A 11 7.80 3.01 -67.28
N TYR A 12 8.41 1.92 -67.75
CA TYR A 12 8.31 0.61 -67.08
C TYR A 12 8.91 0.63 -65.67
N TYR A 13 10.10 1.22 -65.50
CA TYR A 13 10.71 1.37 -64.17
C TYR A 13 9.90 2.31 -63.27
N TYR A 14 9.33 3.39 -63.82
CA TYR A 14 8.47 4.29 -63.07
C TYR A 14 7.21 3.58 -62.54
N GLU A 15 6.52 2.81 -63.38
CA GLU A 15 5.36 2.02 -62.98
C GLU A 15 5.69 1.01 -61.86
N ILE A 16 6.85 0.35 -61.94
CA ILE A 16 7.32 -0.56 -60.89
C ILE A 16 7.53 0.19 -59.57
N LEU A 17 8.17 1.35 -59.60
CA LEU A 17 8.41 2.17 -58.40
C LEU A 17 7.10 2.65 -57.77
N VAL A 18 6.15 3.10 -58.59
CA VAL A 18 4.81 3.51 -58.11
C VAL A 18 4.08 2.33 -57.47
N ARG A 19 4.10 1.16 -58.13
CA ARG A 19 3.44 -0.05 -57.61
C ARG A 19 4.08 -0.55 -56.31
N PHE A 20 5.41 -0.47 -56.20
CA PHE A 20 6.13 -0.79 -54.97
C PHE A 20 5.80 0.19 -53.83
N SER A 21 5.73 1.50 -54.12
CA SER A 21 5.34 2.52 -53.14
C SER A 21 3.93 2.27 -52.58
N LEU A 22 2.95 2.05 -53.46
CA LEU A 22 1.57 1.72 -53.08
C LEU A 22 1.50 0.42 -52.25
N PHE A 23 2.28 -0.60 -52.64
CA PHE A 23 2.39 -1.83 -51.87
C PHE A 23 2.97 -1.58 -50.46
N SER A 24 4.03 -0.78 -50.35
CA SER A 24 4.63 -0.40 -49.07
C SER A 24 3.63 0.34 -48.15
N GLU A 25 2.86 1.29 -48.69
CA GLU A 25 1.81 1.99 -47.91
C GLU A 25 0.71 1.04 -47.43
N THR A 26 0.24 0.13 -48.29
CA THR A 26 -0.79 -0.85 -47.92
C THR A 26 -0.28 -1.80 -46.85
N LEU A 27 0.97 -2.25 -46.94
CA LEU A 27 1.62 -3.06 -45.91
C LEU A 27 1.73 -2.30 -44.58
N ASN A 28 2.15 -1.04 -44.59
CA ASN A 28 2.23 -0.21 -43.40
C ASN A 28 0.86 -0.02 -42.73
N LYS A 29 -0.19 0.31 -43.50
CA LYS A 29 -1.57 0.41 -43.00
C LYS A 29 -2.03 -0.90 -42.36
N PHE A 30 -1.72 -2.04 -42.98
CA PHE A 30 -2.04 -3.37 -42.46
C PHE A 30 -1.32 -3.66 -41.12
N LEU A 31 0.00 -3.38 -41.04
CA LEU A 31 0.78 -3.56 -39.81
C LEU A 31 0.28 -2.67 -38.66
N LEU A 32 -0.07 -1.41 -38.95
CA LEU A 32 -0.64 -0.49 -37.96
C LEU A 32 -2.00 -0.98 -37.44
N LYS A 33 -2.85 -1.51 -38.33
CA LYS A 33 -4.14 -2.12 -37.95
C LYS A 33 -3.94 -3.31 -37.01
N ILE A 34 -2.99 -4.20 -37.29
CA ILE A 34 -2.63 -5.31 -36.40
C ILE A 34 -2.19 -4.80 -35.03
N LYS A 35 -1.30 -3.80 -35.01
CA LYS A 35 -0.80 -3.19 -33.76
C LYS A 35 -1.92 -2.57 -32.93
N ILE A 36 -2.84 -1.83 -33.55
CA ILE A 36 -4.03 -1.26 -32.89
C ILE A 36 -4.91 -2.37 -32.32
N ASN A 37 -5.21 -3.41 -33.11
CA ASN A 37 -6.05 -4.52 -32.66
C ASN A 37 -5.46 -5.25 -31.46
N LYS A 38 -4.14 -5.52 -31.48
CA LYS A 38 -3.43 -6.11 -30.34
C LYS A 38 -3.52 -5.24 -29.09
N LEU A 39 -3.30 -3.93 -29.24
CA LEU A 39 -3.38 -2.97 -28.13
C LEU A 39 -4.81 -2.87 -27.58
N ALA A 40 -5.83 -2.83 -28.46
CA ALA A 40 -7.23 -2.79 -28.07
C ALA A 40 -7.66 -4.07 -27.34
N LYS A 41 -7.26 -5.26 -27.84
CA LYS A 41 -7.53 -6.55 -27.18
C LYS A 41 -6.90 -6.60 -25.79
N SER A 42 -5.62 -6.24 -25.68
CA SER A 42 -4.92 -6.15 -24.39
C SER A 42 -5.59 -5.15 -23.44
N THR A 43 -6.01 -3.98 -23.93
CA THR A 43 -6.71 -2.96 -23.12
C THR A 43 -8.04 -3.47 -22.59
N ARG A 44 -8.80 -4.24 -23.39
CA ARG A 44 -10.06 -4.87 -22.93
C ARG A 44 -9.80 -5.90 -21.84
N LEU A 45 -8.75 -6.72 -21.98
CA LEU A 45 -8.35 -7.68 -20.96
C LEU A 45 -7.98 -6.99 -19.65
N TYR A 46 -7.06 -6.02 -19.68
CA TYR A 46 -6.66 -5.27 -18.49
C TYR A 46 -7.84 -4.54 -17.84
N ARG A 47 -8.80 -4.05 -18.63
CA ARG A 47 -10.01 -3.39 -18.10
C ARG A 47 -10.87 -4.37 -17.31
N ASN A 48 -11.09 -5.55 -17.86
CA ASN A 48 -11.88 -6.58 -17.19
C ASN A 48 -11.19 -7.04 -15.90
N LEU A 49 -9.89 -7.34 -15.96
CA LEU A 49 -9.12 -7.76 -14.78
C LEU A 49 -9.05 -6.66 -13.72
N HIS A 50 -8.73 -5.41 -14.10
CA HIS A 50 -8.70 -4.27 -13.19
C HIS A 50 -10.05 -4.08 -12.49
N LYS A 51 -11.15 -4.11 -13.24
CA LYS A 51 -12.50 -3.97 -12.68
C LYS A 51 -12.80 -5.09 -11.67
N THR A 52 -12.54 -6.35 -12.03
CA THR A 52 -12.82 -7.48 -11.14
C THR A 52 -12.00 -7.42 -9.86
N VAL A 53 -10.69 -7.19 -9.97
CA VAL A 53 -9.80 -7.09 -8.80
C VAL A 53 -10.14 -5.86 -7.94
N ALA A 54 -10.39 -4.70 -8.57
CA ALA A 54 -10.73 -3.48 -7.84
C ALA A 54 -12.05 -3.61 -7.07
N ILE A 55 -13.08 -4.25 -7.64
CA ILE A 55 -14.36 -4.49 -6.94
C ILE A 55 -14.17 -5.38 -5.71
N ILE A 56 -13.37 -6.44 -5.82
CA ILE A 56 -13.07 -7.33 -4.69
C ILE A 56 -12.32 -6.56 -3.59
N LEU A 57 -11.39 -5.68 -3.97
CA LEU A 57 -10.52 -4.99 -3.02
C LEU A 57 -11.08 -3.66 -2.49
N VAL A 58 -12.14 -3.10 -3.07
CA VAL A 58 -12.58 -1.72 -2.74
C VAL A 58 -12.87 -1.53 -1.26
N ALA A 59 -13.54 -2.50 -0.62
CA ALA A 59 -13.84 -2.44 0.80
C ALA A 59 -12.56 -2.44 1.64
N PHE A 60 -11.61 -3.32 1.31
CA PHE A 60 -10.31 -3.39 1.98
C PHE A 60 -9.53 -2.09 1.80
N ILE A 61 -9.48 -1.54 0.59
CA ILE A 61 -8.81 -0.27 0.27
C ILE A 61 -9.41 0.88 1.09
N LEU A 62 -10.72 0.93 1.22
CA LEU A 62 -11.40 1.95 2.04
C LEU A 62 -11.04 1.81 3.52
N ILE A 63 -11.03 0.57 4.05
CA ILE A 63 -10.66 0.30 5.43
C ILE A 63 -9.21 0.73 5.70
N ILE A 64 -8.24 0.30 4.88
CA ILE A 64 -6.83 0.67 5.08
C ILE A 64 -6.60 2.17 4.90
N SER A 65 -7.34 2.84 4.01
CA SER A 65 -7.20 4.28 3.78
C SER A 65 -7.75 5.06 4.96
N ALA A 66 -8.93 4.69 5.47
CA ALA A 66 -9.54 5.34 6.63
C ALA A 66 -8.70 5.11 7.91
N THR A 67 -8.32 3.86 8.17
CA THR A 67 -7.46 3.53 9.32
C THR A 67 -6.07 4.16 9.20
N GLY A 68 -5.47 4.18 8.00
CA GLY A 68 -4.22 4.87 7.74
C GLY A 68 -4.30 6.38 8.04
N ALA A 69 -5.40 7.03 7.64
CA ALA A 69 -5.64 8.44 7.97
C ALA A 69 -5.77 8.67 9.49
N LEU A 70 -6.54 7.82 10.19
CA LEU A 70 -6.67 7.88 11.65
C LEU A 70 -5.31 7.69 12.34
N LEU A 71 -4.49 6.74 11.87
CA LEU A 71 -3.16 6.47 12.43
C LEU A 71 -2.19 7.63 12.21
N ALA A 72 -2.25 8.29 11.04
CA ALA A 72 -1.44 9.48 10.77
C ALA A 72 -1.81 10.64 11.73
N TRP A 73 -3.09 10.76 12.08
CA TRP A 73 -3.62 11.82 12.95
C TRP A 73 -3.75 11.41 14.41
N LYS A 74 -3.19 10.26 14.82
CA LYS A 74 -3.38 9.67 16.16
C LYS A 74 -3.02 10.57 17.33
N SER A 75 -2.13 11.53 17.12
CA SER A 75 -1.75 12.53 18.13
C SER A 75 -2.84 13.58 18.32
N GLU A 76 -3.34 14.13 17.21
CA GLU A 76 -4.33 15.22 17.19
C GLU A 76 -5.73 14.72 17.56
N LEU A 77 -6.03 13.46 17.22
CA LEU A 77 -7.30 12.81 17.54
C LEU A 77 -7.31 12.14 18.92
N TYR A 78 -6.27 12.34 19.74
CA TYR A 78 -6.15 11.78 21.09
C TYR A 78 -6.33 10.25 21.17
N LEU A 79 -5.98 9.53 20.11
CA LEU A 79 -6.09 8.06 20.03
C LEU A 79 -5.01 7.34 20.85
N LYS A 80 -4.03 8.09 21.35
CA LYS A 80 -3.04 7.63 22.31
C LYS A 80 -2.99 8.54 23.53
N PRO A 81 -2.67 7.99 24.72
CA PRO A 81 -2.46 8.79 25.92
C PRO A 81 -1.34 9.84 25.76
N ALA A 82 -1.58 11.03 26.33
CA ALA A 82 -0.55 12.05 26.49
C ALA A 82 0.65 11.46 27.25
N THR A 83 1.86 11.83 26.82
CA THR A 83 3.08 11.29 27.40
C THR A 83 3.62 12.22 28.45
N HIS A 84 3.71 11.75 29.69
CA HIS A 84 4.27 12.53 30.78
C HIS A 84 5.77 12.69 30.64
N LYS A 85 6.30 13.79 31.20
CA LYS A 85 7.73 14.06 31.30
C LYS A 85 8.05 14.30 32.75
N ILE A 86 8.98 13.52 33.29
CA ILE A 86 9.46 13.70 34.65
C ILE A 86 10.54 14.79 34.64
N THR A 87 10.28 15.86 35.38
CA THR A 87 11.19 17.02 35.50
C THR A 87 12.22 16.79 36.60
N THR A 88 11.79 16.21 37.72
CA THR A 88 12.64 15.84 38.86
C THR A 88 13.31 14.50 38.61
N LYS A 89 14.58 14.55 38.19
CA LYS A 89 15.40 13.36 37.98
C LYS A 89 16.14 13.05 39.27
N ASN A 90 15.84 11.91 39.88
CA ASN A 90 16.71 11.37 40.93
C ASN A 90 17.96 10.78 40.27
N HIS A 91 19.11 10.75 40.94
CA HIS A 91 20.34 10.26 40.30
C HIS A 91 20.34 8.74 40.05
N THR A 92 19.47 8.00 40.73
CA THR A 92 19.34 6.55 40.57
C THR A 92 18.09 6.20 39.77
N LEU A 93 18.29 5.38 38.74
CA LEU A 93 17.19 4.76 37.98
C LEU A 93 16.76 3.49 38.70
N VAL A 94 15.45 3.26 38.71
CA VAL A 94 14.84 2.02 39.17
C VAL A 94 15.10 0.93 38.13
N SER A 95 15.35 -0.31 38.57
CA SER A 95 15.59 -1.44 37.67
C SER A 95 14.34 -1.74 36.82
N LEU A 96 14.57 -2.31 35.63
CA LEU A 96 13.48 -2.73 34.75
C LEU A 96 12.58 -3.77 35.42
N GLU A 97 13.17 -4.70 36.17
CA GLU A 97 12.45 -5.71 36.97
C GLU A 97 11.50 -5.06 37.99
N THR A 98 11.94 -3.99 38.67
CA THR A 98 11.06 -3.28 39.61
C THR A 98 9.93 -2.56 38.87
N ILE A 99 10.20 -1.98 37.70
CA ILE A 99 9.19 -1.34 36.85
C ILE A 99 8.14 -2.38 36.41
N GLU A 100 8.59 -3.54 35.95
CA GLU A 100 7.74 -4.67 35.54
C GLU A 100 6.87 -5.15 36.70
N LYS A 101 7.48 -5.45 37.86
CA LYS A 101 6.77 -5.89 39.06
C LYS A 101 5.72 -4.88 39.51
N ASN A 102 6.05 -3.59 39.50
CA ASN A 102 5.10 -2.53 39.86
C ASN A 102 3.96 -2.41 38.84
N ALA A 103 4.23 -2.62 37.56
CA ALA A 103 3.20 -2.63 36.51
C ALA A 103 2.25 -3.81 36.70
N ILE A 104 2.79 -5.01 36.91
CA ILE A 104 2.01 -6.24 37.17
C ILE A 104 1.15 -6.07 38.41
N ALA A 105 1.74 -5.67 39.54
CA ALA A 105 1.02 -5.48 40.79
C ALA A 105 -0.11 -4.45 40.66
N TYR A 106 0.11 -3.38 39.89
CA TYR A 106 -0.92 -2.38 39.64
C TYR A 106 -2.08 -2.93 38.80
N VAL A 107 -1.79 -3.63 37.70
CA VAL A 107 -2.83 -4.18 36.81
C VAL A 107 -3.58 -5.34 37.45
N ASP A 108 -2.90 -6.17 38.25
CA ASP A 108 -3.50 -7.22 39.06
C ASP A 108 -4.49 -6.65 40.09
N SER A 109 -4.18 -5.49 40.69
CA SER A 109 -5.11 -4.79 41.59
C SER A 109 -6.40 -4.30 40.89
N LEU A 110 -6.38 -4.18 39.57
CA LEU A 110 -7.54 -3.85 38.73
C LEU A 110 -8.25 -5.11 38.19
N GLN A 111 -7.82 -6.31 38.59
CA GLN A 111 -8.35 -7.60 38.11
C GLN A 111 -8.24 -7.75 36.58
N LEU A 112 -7.17 -7.20 36.01
CA LEU A 112 -6.86 -7.29 34.58
C LEU A 112 -5.69 -8.26 34.36
N SER A 113 -5.59 -8.78 33.13
CA SER A 113 -4.53 -9.70 32.73
C SER A 113 -3.14 -9.07 32.90
N THR A 114 -2.20 -9.82 33.48
CA THR A 114 -0.85 -9.33 33.77
C THR A 114 0.14 -9.57 32.62
N LEU A 115 -0.33 -10.09 31.48
CA LEU A 115 0.51 -10.39 30.32
C LEU A 115 0.97 -9.09 29.63
N ILE A 116 2.28 -8.86 29.66
CA ILE A 116 2.92 -7.69 29.08
C ILE A 116 3.29 -7.97 27.63
N ASP A 117 2.75 -7.15 26.72
CA ASP A 117 3.14 -7.07 25.30
C ASP A 117 4.58 -6.54 25.19
N ARG A 118 4.81 -5.35 25.76
CA ARG A 118 6.11 -4.68 25.71
C ARG A 118 6.29 -3.60 26.76
N ILE A 119 7.56 -3.31 27.05
CA ILE A 119 7.99 -2.16 27.86
C ILE A 119 8.84 -1.21 27.00
N ASP A 120 8.26 -0.05 26.68
CA ASP A 120 8.94 1.04 25.97
C ASP A 120 9.66 1.96 26.96
N TYR A 121 10.98 1.79 27.14
CA TYR A 121 11.77 2.68 27.98
C TYR A 121 12.07 4.02 27.28
N ARG A 122 11.76 5.17 27.92
CA ARG A 122 11.94 6.52 27.33
C ARG A 122 12.81 7.42 28.23
N PRO A 123 14.15 7.27 28.20
CA PRO A 123 15.06 8.00 29.08
C PRO A 123 14.92 9.52 28.98
N LYS A 124 14.75 10.06 27.76
CA LYS A 124 14.58 11.51 27.53
C LYS A 124 13.38 12.11 28.27
N LYS A 125 12.37 11.29 28.58
CA LYS A 125 11.16 11.70 29.30
C LYS A 125 11.14 11.22 30.76
N GLY A 126 12.08 10.38 31.17
CA GLY A 126 12.13 9.81 32.53
C GLY A 126 11.00 8.82 32.84
N ILE A 127 10.41 8.21 31.82
CA ILE A 127 9.29 7.26 31.98
C ILE A 127 9.53 5.97 31.19
N ALA A 128 8.91 4.89 31.65
CA ALA A 128 8.71 3.65 30.92
C ALA A 128 7.22 3.53 30.59
N LYS A 129 6.88 3.14 29.36
CA LYS A 129 5.51 2.81 29.01
C LYS A 129 5.34 1.30 28.94
N ILE A 130 4.35 0.76 29.60
CA ILE A 130 4.04 -0.66 29.62
C ILE A 130 2.74 -0.85 28.88
N ARG A 131 2.70 -1.83 27.97
CA ARG A 131 1.49 -2.27 27.28
C ARG A 131 1.21 -3.71 27.62
N PHE A 132 -0.07 -4.03 27.70
CA PHE A 132 -0.58 -5.36 28.02
C PHE A 132 -1.28 -5.93 26.80
N ASP A 133 -1.16 -7.25 26.62
CA ASP A 133 -1.65 -7.94 25.43
C ASP A 133 -3.18 -7.90 25.31
N GLU A 134 -3.88 -8.13 26.41
CA GLU A 134 -5.31 -8.48 26.33
C GLU A 134 -6.26 -7.28 26.45
N HIS A 135 -5.86 -6.17 27.04
CA HIS A 135 -6.80 -5.09 27.43
C HIS A 135 -6.38 -3.68 27.00
N PHE A 136 -5.43 -3.56 26.05
CA PHE A 136 -5.02 -2.31 25.37
C PHE A 136 -4.72 -1.11 26.28
N THR A 137 -4.39 -1.37 27.55
CA THR A 137 -4.07 -0.32 28.52
C THR A 137 -2.60 0.04 28.44
N GLU A 138 -2.31 1.33 28.36
CA GLU A 138 -0.97 1.87 28.48
C GLU A 138 -0.76 2.40 29.90
N LEU A 139 0.20 1.80 30.60
CA LEU A 139 0.73 2.32 31.86
C LEU A 139 1.96 3.17 31.57
N GLN A 140 2.11 4.29 32.27
CA GLN A 140 3.35 5.07 32.29
C GLN A 140 3.90 5.08 33.70
N ILE A 141 5.13 4.61 33.88
CA ILE A 141 5.82 4.51 35.18
C ILE A 141 7.01 5.47 35.19
N ASN A 142 7.20 6.17 36.31
CA ASN A 142 8.35 7.03 36.53
C ASN A 142 9.61 6.18 36.78
N CYS A 143 10.63 6.32 35.92
CA CYS A 143 11.86 5.51 36.01
C CYS A 143 12.74 5.82 37.22
N TYR A 144 12.50 6.93 37.94
CA TYR A 144 13.29 7.32 39.10
C TYR A 144 12.65 6.93 40.43
N THR A 145 11.33 6.69 40.44
CA THR A 145 10.58 6.37 41.68
C THR A 145 9.83 5.04 41.61
N GLY A 146 9.68 4.46 40.42
CA GLY A 146 8.90 3.24 40.20
C GLY A 146 7.39 3.44 40.32
N LYS A 147 6.91 4.68 40.54
CA LYS A 147 5.48 4.98 40.71
C LYS A 147 4.75 5.08 39.37
N VAL A 148 3.51 4.59 39.33
CA VAL A 148 2.59 4.76 38.20
C VAL A 148 2.17 6.23 38.11
N VAL A 149 2.31 6.81 36.91
CA VAL A 149 2.02 8.21 36.61
C VAL A 149 0.75 8.37 35.78
N SER A 150 0.45 7.40 34.92
CA SER A 150 -0.73 7.43 34.06
C SER A 150 -1.17 6.03 33.69
N VAL A 151 -2.49 5.83 33.66
CA VAL A 151 -3.15 4.59 33.24
C VAL A 151 -4.27 4.98 32.31
N LYS A 152 -4.16 4.66 31.02
CA LYS A 152 -5.17 5.03 30.02
C LYS A 152 -5.28 3.97 28.94
N GLN A 153 -6.50 3.82 28.42
CA GLN A 153 -6.76 3.00 27.24
C GLN A 153 -6.15 3.63 25.99
N ARG A 154 -5.68 2.78 25.08
CA ARG A 154 -4.98 3.18 23.87
C ARG A 154 -5.70 2.61 22.65
N THR A 155 -6.59 3.43 22.07
CA THR A 155 -7.45 3.00 20.95
C THR A 155 -6.70 2.86 19.63
N ASP A 156 -5.55 3.53 19.47
CA ASP A 156 -4.76 3.41 18.24
C ASP A 156 -4.21 2.00 18.00
N THR A 157 -4.09 1.16 19.03
CA THR A 157 -3.70 -0.25 18.87
C THR A 157 -4.78 -1.05 18.15
N ILE A 158 -6.05 -0.85 18.47
CA ILE A 158 -7.16 -1.52 17.76
C ILE A 158 -7.20 -1.07 16.30
N ILE A 159 -6.99 0.22 16.05
CA ILE A 159 -6.96 0.77 14.68
C ILE A 159 -5.78 0.20 13.90
N GLU A 160 -4.61 0.05 14.53
CA GLU A 160 -3.43 -0.60 13.95
C GLU A 160 -3.73 -2.05 13.55
N MET A 161 -4.40 -2.81 14.43
CA MET A 161 -4.76 -4.20 14.17
C MET A 161 -5.80 -4.37 13.06
N ILE A 162 -6.75 -3.44 12.94
CA ILE A 162 -7.69 -3.42 11.82
C ILE A 162 -6.95 -3.06 10.52
N HIS A 163 -5.99 -2.13 10.58
CA HIS A 163 -5.23 -1.67 9.41
C HIS A 163 -4.35 -2.77 8.82
N ASP A 164 -3.67 -3.56 9.65
CA ASP A 164 -2.77 -4.62 9.19
C ASP A 164 -3.41 -6.01 9.13
N GLY A 165 -4.68 -6.13 9.57
CA GLY A 165 -5.45 -7.37 9.55
C GLY A 165 -5.21 -8.31 10.74
N SER A 166 -4.32 -7.95 11.67
CA SER A 166 -4.03 -8.76 12.87
C SER A 166 -5.16 -8.81 13.89
N ILE A 167 -6.21 -8.00 13.72
CA ILE A 167 -7.40 -8.06 14.58
C ILE A 167 -8.05 -9.45 14.57
N VAL A 168 -8.00 -10.16 13.44
CA VAL A 168 -8.53 -11.52 13.33
C VAL A 168 -7.64 -12.51 14.06
N ASP A 169 -6.31 -12.38 13.94
CA ASP A 169 -5.35 -13.20 14.67
C ASP A 169 -5.56 -13.05 16.19
N TYR A 170 -5.81 -11.81 16.66
CA TYR A 170 -6.10 -11.54 18.08
C TYR A 170 -7.38 -12.22 18.58
N PHE A 171 -8.49 -12.15 17.82
CA PHE A 171 -9.74 -12.79 18.24
C PHE A 171 -9.67 -14.31 18.27
N ILE A 172 -8.87 -14.92 17.39
CA ILE A 172 -8.74 -16.38 17.28
C ILE A 172 -7.55 -16.89 18.12
N LYS A 173 -6.82 -16.00 18.80
CA LYS A 173 -5.58 -16.30 19.56
C LYS A 173 -4.56 -17.07 18.70
N ASN A 174 -4.35 -16.59 17.48
CA ASN A 174 -3.40 -17.18 16.54
C ASN A 174 -2.04 -16.50 16.63
N ASP A 175 -1.10 -17.12 17.35
CA ASP A 175 0.24 -16.57 17.56
C ASP A 175 1.08 -16.48 16.27
N ALA A 176 0.72 -17.26 15.24
CA ALA A 176 1.48 -17.32 13.99
C ALA A 176 1.26 -16.12 13.05
N SER A 177 0.39 -15.15 13.41
CA SER A 177 0.12 -13.94 12.60
C SER A 177 -0.25 -14.22 11.14
N ILE A 178 -0.94 -15.35 10.90
CA ILE A 178 -1.21 -15.87 9.55
C ILE A 178 -2.19 -14.94 8.83
N PHE A 179 -3.24 -14.47 9.52
CA PHE A 179 -4.23 -13.60 8.89
C PHE A 179 -3.63 -12.25 8.52
N LYS A 180 -2.81 -11.66 9.38
CA LYS A 180 -2.03 -10.46 9.08
C LYS A 180 -1.18 -10.64 7.82
N LEU A 181 -0.45 -11.75 7.70
CA LEU A 181 0.42 -12.00 6.55
C LEU A 181 -0.38 -12.18 5.25
N LEU A 182 -1.46 -12.96 5.29
CA LEU A 182 -2.34 -13.16 4.13
C LEU A 182 -3.01 -11.85 3.71
N TYR A 183 -3.58 -11.13 4.66
CA TYR A 183 -4.26 -9.85 4.45
C TYR A 183 -3.33 -8.83 3.78
N SER A 184 -2.16 -8.61 4.38
CA SER A 184 -1.18 -7.65 3.86
C SER A 184 -0.64 -8.06 2.50
N THR A 185 -0.40 -9.35 2.25
CA THR A 185 0.11 -9.84 0.97
C THR A 185 -0.93 -9.67 -0.15
N ILE A 186 -2.19 -10.07 0.08
CA ILE A 186 -3.27 -9.95 -0.90
C ILE A 186 -3.50 -8.46 -1.24
N LEU A 187 -3.53 -7.60 -0.22
CA LEU A 187 -3.70 -6.17 -0.43
C LEU A 187 -2.52 -5.55 -1.18
N ALA A 188 -1.28 -5.88 -0.81
CA ALA A 188 -0.10 -5.34 -1.49
C ALA A 188 -0.06 -5.73 -2.97
N LEU A 189 -0.23 -7.02 -3.28
CA LEU A 189 -0.28 -7.51 -4.66
C LEU A 189 -1.46 -6.93 -5.43
N GLY A 190 -2.61 -6.85 -4.78
CA GLY A 190 -3.82 -6.24 -5.33
C GLY A 190 -3.64 -4.76 -5.69
N LEU A 191 -3.10 -3.97 -4.77
CA LEU A 191 -2.81 -2.55 -4.96
C LEU A 191 -1.78 -2.32 -6.08
N ILE A 192 -0.71 -3.13 -6.12
CA ILE A 192 0.28 -3.08 -7.21
C ILE A 192 -0.41 -3.39 -8.54
N PHE A 193 -1.23 -4.44 -8.59
CA PHE A 193 -1.95 -4.82 -9.79
C PHE A 193 -2.88 -3.71 -10.29
N ILE A 194 -3.74 -3.16 -9.43
CA ILE A 194 -4.67 -2.09 -9.83
C ILE A 194 -3.92 -0.81 -10.23
N SER A 195 -2.79 -0.51 -9.59
CA SER A 195 -1.96 0.66 -9.92
C SER A 195 -1.34 0.53 -11.31
N ILE A 196 -0.67 -0.61 -11.59
CA ILE A 196 -0.06 -0.89 -12.89
C ILE A 196 -1.12 -0.96 -13.98
N SER A 197 -2.19 -1.72 -13.76
CA SER A 197 -3.26 -1.85 -14.74
C SER A 197 -4.00 -0.53 -14.99
N GLY A 198 -4.16 0.32 -13.97
CA GLY A 198 -4.69 1.68 -14.12
C GLY A 198 -3.83 2.55 -15.03
N ILE A 199 -2.50 2.52 -14.85
CA ILE A 199 -1.55 3.22 -15.73
C ILE A 199 -1.65 2.71 -17.17
N ILE A 200 -1.72 1.39 -17.36
CA ILE A 200 -1.87 0.78 -18.70
C ILE A 200 -3.19 1.24 -19.35
N LEU A 201 -4.29 1.25 -18.61
CA LEU A 201 -5.60 1.70 -19.09
C LEU A 201 -5.63 3.18 -19.44
N TRP A 202 -4.83 4.01 -18.76
CA TRP A 202 -4.68 5.43 -19.07
C TRP A 202 -3.82 5.69 -20.32
N ILE A 203 -2.75 4.92 -20.51
CA ILE A 203 -1.78 5.12 -21.60
C ILE A 203 -2.26 4.52 -22.93
N ASN A 204 -2.82 3.31 -22.91
CA ASN A 204 -3.20 2.61 -24.13
C ASN A 204 -4.18 3.36 -25.06
N PRO A 205 -5.26 4.01 -24.58
CA PRO A 205 -6.15 4.77 -25.47
C PRO A 205 -5.42 5.94 -26.14
N LYS A 206 -4.49 6.60 -25.44
CA LYS A 206 -3.65 7.66 -26.02
C LYS A 206 -2.74 7.12 -27.12
N LYS A 207 -2.13 5.95 -26.91
CA LYS A 207 -1.32 5.26 -27.93
C LYS A 207 -2.15 4.89 -29.16
N ILE A 208 -3.36 4.34 -28.99
CA ILE A 208 -4.25 4.00 -30.11
C ILE A 208 -4.62 5.26 -30.91
N LYS A 209 -4.98 6.36 -30.21
CA LYS A 209 -5.33 7.63 -30.86
C LYS A 209 -4.15 8.16 -31.68
N LYS A 210 -2.93 8.16 -31.12
CA LYS A 210 -1.71 8.60 -31.82
C LYS A 210 -1.44 7.79 -33.09
N ILE A 211 -1.55 6.46 -33.03
CA ILE A 211 -1.34 5.60 -34.20
C ILE A 211 -2.37 5.89 -35.30
N LYS A 212 -3.64 6.09 -34.93
CA LYS A 212 -4.70 6.42 -35.89
C LYS A 212 -4.50 7.79 -36.55
N THR A 213 -4.07 8.80 -35.80
CA THR A 213 -3.79 10.14 -36.36
C THR A 213 -2.60 10.12 -37.31
N THR A 214 -1.51 9.42 -36.96
CA THR A 214 -0.32 9.29 -37.83
C THR A 214 -0.61 8.50 -39.10
N ASN A 215 -1.60 7.60 -39.11
CA ASN A 215 -2.00 6.84 -40.30
C ASN A 215 -2.94 7.62 -41.25
N ASN A 216 -3.56 8.70 -40.75
CA ASN A 216 -4.47 9.55 -41.53
C ASN A 216 -3.78 10.80 -42.09
N GLN A 217 -2.53 11.04 -41.71
CA GLN A 217 -1.62 12.03 -42.30
C GLN A 217 -0.73 11.32 -43.31
#